data_AF-A0A7Z9MQY4-F1
#
_entry.id   AF-A0A7Z9MQY4-F1
#
_cell.length_a   1.000
_cell.length_b   1.000
_cell.length_c   1.000
_cell.angle_alpha   90.00
_cell.angle_beta   90.00
_cell.angle_gamma   90.00
#
_symmetry.space_group_name_H-M   'P 1'
#
loop_
_entity.id
_entity.type
_entity.pdbx_description
1 polymer ?
#
loop_
_entity_poly.entity_id
_entity_poly.type
_entity_poly.pdbx_seq_one_letter_code
_entity_poly.pdbx_strand_id
1 'polypeptide(L)'
;NPVNLYEFFGGLGQMEDNLLSPSDYFPKLDELVGRLKQKADGIFPNAGLQNVILDADLAGILAHEAIGHTTEADLVLGGSVAGDLMGQEVVSPLITLIDYANTYAGKTCPVPVYVDDEGTPSKDTVIIKDGVLKSFMHNKESAQHFETQPDGNARAYAFSDEPLIRMRNTAFVPGTSSLDEMISSIDDGYYLTKSSNGQADSTSEFMFGIAMGYEIKNGKIGRAIKETTISGIAFDVLKTVDMISEEMSWSAGGMCGKKQWIPVGMGGPAIKCKVNIGGR
;
A
#
# COMPACT_ATOMS: atom_id res chain seq x y z
N ASN A 1 -23.08 -5.18 -19.10
CA ASN A 1 -21.92 -4.28 -18.94
C ASN A 1 -20.67 -5.10 -19.17
N PRO A 2 -19.74 -4.65 -20.03
CA PRO A 2 -18.46 -5.33 -20.20
C PRO A 2 -17.71 -5.36 -18.85
N VAL A 3 -17.06 -6.48 -18.57
CA VAL A 3 -16.19 -6.65 -17.40
C VAL A 3 -14.76 -6.57 -17.90
N ASN A 4 -13.92 -5.82 -17.19
CA ASN A 4 -12.49 -5.70 -17.47
C ASN A 4 -11.68 -6.18 -16.25
N LEU A 5 -10.47 -6.62 -16.53
CA LEU A 5 -9.44 -6.92 -15.56
C LEU A 5 -8.12 -6.84 -16.32
N TYR A 6 -7.11 -6.25 -15.69
CA TYR A 6 -5.78 -6.14 -16.26
C TYR A 6 -4.74 -6.44 -15.17
N GLU A 7 -3.55 -6.80 -15.60
CA GLU A 7 -2.41 -7.02 -14.70
C GLU A 7 -1.19 -6.32 -15.26
N PHE A 8 -0.34 -5.79 -14.38
CA PHE A 8 0.92 -5.22 -14.79
C PHE A 8 2.01 -6.29 -14.75
N PHE A 9 2.73 -6.39 -15.85
CA PHE A 9 3.86 -7.29 -15.98
C PHE A 9 5.13 -6.46 -16.08
N GLY A 10 6.00 -6.61 -15.09
CA GLY A 10 7.26 -5.87 -15.02
C GLY A 10 7.94 -6.11 -13.68
N GLY A 11 8.99 -5.34 -13.45
CA GLY A 11 9.81 -5.43 -12.25
C GLY A 11 10.92 -4.40 -12.29
N LEU A 12 11.87 -4.53 -11.37
CA LEU A 12 13.08 -3.72 -11.34
C LEU A 12 13.88 -3.96 -12.64
N GLY A 13 14.43 -2.89 -13.22
CA GLY A 13 15.25 -2.96 -14.44
C GLY A 13 14.57 -2.39 -15.69
N GLN A 14 15.12 -2.73 -16.85
CA GLN A 14 14.61 -2.33 -18.17
C GLN A 14 13.64 -3.37 -18.74
N MET A 15 13.05 -3.04 -19.88
CA MET A 15 12.15 -3.95 -20.59
C MET A 15 12.86 -5.28 -20.90
N GLU A 16 14.12 -5.23 -21.31
CA GLU A 16 14.94 -6.40 -21.67
C GLU A 16 15.26 -7.30 -20.46
N ASP A 17 15.27 -6.75 -19.25
CA ASP A 17 15.49 -7.51 -18.01
C ASP A 17 14.24 -8.29 -17.60
N ASN A 18 13.06 -7.82 -18.03
CA ASN A 18 11.77 -8.33 -17.58
C ASN A 18 11.00 -9.09 -18.68
N LEU A 19 11.21 -8.75 -19.96
CA LEU A 19 10.46 -9.25 -21.12
C LEU A 19 11.38 -9.97 -22.11
N LEU A 20 11.80 -11.19 -21.74
CA LEU A 20 12.68 -12.03 -22.57
C LEU A 20 11.95 -12.61 -23.80
N SER A 21 10.73 -13.12 -23.62
CA SER A 21 9.86 -13.60 -24.69
C SER A 21 8.38 -13.42 -24.38
N PRO A 22 7.51 -13.09 -25.36
CA PRO A 22 6.06 -13.05 -25.14
C PRO A 22 5.46 -14.33 -24.56
N SER A 23 6.04 -15.50 -24.86
CA SER A 23 5.58 -16.80 -24.37
C SER A 23 5.64 -16.94 -22.85
N ASP A 24 6.52 -16.20 -22.18
CA ASP A 24 6.73 -16.27 -20.73
C ASP A 24 5.50 -15.75 -19.95
N TYR A 25 4.61 -15.03 -20.65
CA TYR A 25 3.40 -14.44 -20.09
C TYR A 25 2.15 -15.25 -20.37
N PHE A 26 2.18 -16.24 -21.26
CA PHE A 26 0.97 -17.01 -21.61
C PHE A 26 0.31 -17.66 -20.38
N PRO A 27 1.05 -18.28 -19.44
CA PRO A 27 0.43 -18.80 -18.22
C PRO A 27 -0.25 -17.73 -17.37
N LYS A 28 0.35 -16.53 -17.28
CA LYS A 28 -0.21 -15.40 -16.53
C LYS A 28 -1.45 -14.82 -17.23
N LEU A 29 -1.46 -14.82 -18.56
CA LEU A 29 -2.63 -14.42 -19.35
C LEU A 29 -3.77 -15.42 -19.20
N ASP A 30 -3.49 -16.73 -19.18
CA ASP A 30 -4.50 -17.76 -18.94
C ASP A 30 -5.13 -17.60 -17.55
N GLU A 31 -4.31 -17.31 -16.54
CA GLU A 31 -4.79 -17.01 -15.19
C GLU A 31 -5.68 -15.74 -15.17
N LEU A 32 -5.23 -14.66 -15.83
CA LEU A 32 -6.00 -13.42 -15.95
C LEU A 32 -7.36 -13.65 -16.64
N VAL A 33 -7.39 -14.45 -17.70
CA VAL A 33 -8.63 -14.85 -18.40
C VAL A 33 -9.53 -15.68 -17.47
N GLY A 34 -8.95 -16.59 -16.68
CA GLY A 34 -9.67 -17.36 -15.67
C GLY A 34 -10.34 -16.47 -14.63
N ARG A 35 -9.59 -15.52 -14.04
CA ARG A 35 -10.10 -14.53 -13.08
C ARG A 35 -11.16 -13.62 -13.71
N LEU A 36 -10.97 -13.20 -14.96
CA LEU A 36 -11.95 -12.39 -15.69
C LEU A 36 -13.28 -13.13 -15.90
N LYS A 37 -13.24 -14.42 -16.24
CA LYS A 37 -14.44 -15.27 -16.34
C LYS A 37 -15.15 -15.40 -14.99
N GLN A 38 -14.40 -15.66 -13.92
CA GLN A 38 -14.97 -15.71 -12.57
C GLN A 38 -15.63 -14.38 -12.19
N LYS A 39 -14.98 -13.24 -12.47
CA LYS A 39 -15.51 -11.89 -12.23
C LYS A 39 -16.78 -11.62 -13.04
N ALA A 40 -16.85 -12.10 -14.28
CA ALA A 40 -18.04 -11.97 -15.13
C ALA A 40 -19.27 -12.64 -14.51
N ASP A 41 -19.08 -13.81 -13.91
CA ASP A 41 -20.09 -14.56 -13.17
C ASP A 41 -20.20 -14.16 -11.69
N GLY A 42 -19.45 -13.14 -11.28
CA GLY A 42 -19.33 -12.71 -9.89
C GLY A 42 -20.60 -12.07 -9.33
N ILE A 43 -20.61 -11.92 -8.00
CA ILE A 43 -21.71 -11.29 -7.26
C ILE A 43 -21.40 -9.85 -6.87
N PHE A 44 -22.42 -9.06 -6.55
CA PHE A 44 -22.17 -7.79 -5.86
C PHE A 44 -21.92 -8.05 -4.38
N PRO A 45 -20.91 -7.40 -3.77
CA PRO A 45 -20.69 -7.49 -2.33
C PRO A 45 -21.79 -6.75 -1.56
N ASN A 46 -21.98 -7.14 -0.31
CA ASN A 46 -22.87 -6.46 0.62
C ASN A 46 -22.25 -5.14 1.10
N ALA A 47 -23.05 -4.08 1.12
CA ALA A 47 -22.64 -2.78 1.60
C ALA A 47 -22.33 -2.77 3.10
N GLY A 48 -21.56 -1.79 3.54
CA GLY A 48 -21.30 -1.50 4.95
C GLY A 48 -20.00 -2.09 5.47
N LEU A 49 -19.86 -2.11 6.79
CA LEU A 49 -18.63 -2.56 7.45
C LEU A 49 -18.50 -4.09 7.35
N GLN A 50 -17.45 -4.56 6.68
CA GLN A 50 -17.20 -5.98 6.43
C GLN A 50 -15.85 -6.41 7.00
N ASN A 51 -15.72 -7.68 7.40
CA ASN A 51 -14.42 -8.30 7.62
C ASN A 51 -13.80 -8.58 6.26
N VAL A 52 -12.55 -8.14 6.07
CA VAL A 52 -11.85 -8.32 4.81
C VAL A 52 -10.42 -8.77 5.03
N ILE A 53 -9.89 -9.47 4.05
CA ILE A 53 -8.45 -9.56 3.81
C ILE A 53 -8.16 -8.61 2.65
N LEU A 54 -7.31 -7.61 2.90
CA LEU A 54 -6.71 -6.80 1.85
C LEU A 54 -5.44 -7.49 1.42
N ASP A 55 -5.36 -7.90 0.16
CA ASP A 55 -4.13 -8.40 -0.44
C ASP A 55 -3.02 -7.32 -0.40
N ALA A 56 -1.78 -7.73 -0.57
CA ALA A 56 -0.59 -6.88 -0.50
C ALA A 56 -0.66 -5.62 -1.38
N ASP A 57 -1.28 -5.70 -2.56
CA ASP A 57 -1.46 -4.54 -3.45
C ASP A 57 -2.35 -3.46 -2.79
N LEU A 58 -3.43 -3.90 -2.13
CA LEU A 58 -4.38 -3.05 -1.41
C LEU A 58 -3.83 -2.57 -0.06
N ALA A 59 -3.08 -3.42 0.63
CA ALA A 59 -2.39 -3.02 1.86
C ALA A 59 -1.29 -2.00 1.56
N GLY A 60 -0.54 -2.19 0.46
CA GLY A 60 0.51 -1.28 0.02
C GLY A 60 -0.02 0.09 -0.38
N ILE A 61 -1.12 0.17 -1.13
CA ILE A 61 -1.73 1.47 -1.45
C ILE A 61 -2.28 2.17 -0.20
N LEU A 62 -2.83 1.42 0.77
CA LEU A 62 -3.27 1.99 2.05
C LEU A 62 -2.08 2.55 2.85
N ALA A 63 -0.97 1.82 2.89
CA ALA A 63 0.27 2.27 3.51
C ALA A 63 0.82 3.56 2.87
N HIS A 64 0.80 3.64 1.54
CA HIS A 64 1.32 4.76 0.78
C HIS A 64 0.41 6.00 0.83
N GLU A 65 -0.80 5.86 0.33
CA GLU A 65 -1.72 6.97 0.07
C GLU A 65 -2.33 7.50 1.37
N ALA A 66 -2.80 6.60 2.22
CA ALA A 66 -3.67 6.97 3.35
C ALA A 66 -2.93 7.16 4.68
N ILE A 67 -1.65 6.76 4.76
CA ILE A 67 -0.79 6.99 5.92
C ILE A 67 0.51 7.68 5.50
N GLY A 68 1.22 7.17 4.49
CA GLY A 68 2.54 7.64 4.10
C GLY A 68 2.59 9.15 3.87
N HIS A 69 1.72 9.68 3.01
CA HIS A 69 1.60 11.13 2.79
C HIS A 69 1.28 11.92 4.06
N THR A 70 0.42 11.40 4.94
CA THR A 70 0.08 12.07 6.20
C THR A 70 1.31 12.29 7.09
N THR A 71 2.38 11.53 6.87
CA THR A 71 3.64 11.57 7.63
C THR A 71 4.81 12.23 6.90
N GLU A 72 4.57 12.88 5.76
CA GLU A 72 5.55 13.78 5.14
C GLU A 72 5.55 15.12 5.89
N ALA A 73 6.69 15.55 6.44
CA ALA A 73 6.70 16.62 7.44
C ALA A 73 6.23 17.99 6.92
N ASP A 74 6.28 18.26 5.61
CA ASP A 74 5.72 19.46 5.00
C ASP A 74 4.19 19.44 5.00
N LEU A 75 3.57 18.27 4.80
CA LEU A 75 2.13 18.08 4.98
C LEU A 75 1.75 18.13 6.46
N VAL A 76 2.61 17.63 7.36
CA VAL A 76 2.43 17.79 8.82
C VAL A 76 2.40 19.25 9.23
N LEU A 77 3.38 20.04 8.80
CA LEU A 77 3.39 21.49 9.05
C LEU A 77 2.22 22.21 8.38
N GLY A 78 1.69 21.63 7.30
CA GLY A 78 0.47 22.09 6.62
C GLY A 78 -0.86 21.69 7.29
N GLY A 79 -0.83 20.92 8.39
CA GLY A 79 -2.04 20.50 9.12
C GLY A 79 -2.51 19.07 8.85
N SER A 80 -1.60 18.17 8.44
CA SER A 80 -1.91 16.73 8.38
C SER A 80 -2.38 16.18 9.72
N VAL A 81 -3.31 15.23 9.69
CA VAL A 81 -3.84 14.54 10.89
C VAL A 81 -2.76 13.89 11.75
N ALA A 82 -1.61 13.54 11.16
CA ALA A 82 -0.51 12.90 11.90
C ALA A 82 0.24 13.87 12.85
N GLY A 83 0.09 15.18 12.69
CA GLY A 83 0.89 16.17 13.40
C GLY A 83 0.80 16.09 14.92
N ASP A 84 -0.39 15.82 15.44
CA ASP A 84 -0.63 15.71 16.89
C ASP A 84 -0.43 14.28 17.43
N LEU A 85 -0.13 13.31 16.57
CA LEU A 85 -0.12 11.89 16.92
C LEU A 85 1.25 11.33 17.27
N MET A 86 2.30 12.15 17.26
CA MET A 86 3.66 11.70 17.54
C MET A 86 3.76 11.01 18.91
N GLY A 87 4.30 9.80 18.93
CA GLY A 87 4.44 8.99 20.15
C GLY A 87 3.17 8.30 20.64
N GLN A 88 2.03 8.46 19.95
CA GLN A 88 0.75 7.84 20.30
C GLN A 88 0.52 6.52 19.55
N GLU A 89 -0.25 5.62 20.15
CA GLU A 89 -0.79 4.45 19.46
C GLU A 89 -1.88 4.89 18.48
N VAL A 90 -1.58 4.74 17.19
CA VAL A 90 -2.42 5.24 16.09
C VAL A 90 -3.10 4.12 15.32
N VAL A 91 -2.56 2.90 15.39
CA VAL A 91 -3.02 1.70 14.68
C VAL A 91 -2.79 0.45 15.54
N SER A 92 -3.21 -0.72 15.06
CA SER A 92 -2.98 -2.00 15.76
C SER A 92 -1.51 -2.20 16.13
N PRO A 93 -1.19 -2.71 17.33
CA PRO A 93 0.19 -3.04 17.72
C PRO A 93 0.90 -4.04 16.80
N LEU A 94 0.16 -4.76 15.95
CA LEU A 94 0.74 -5.65 14.94
C LEU A 94 1.40 -4.88 13.79
N ILE A 95 1.02 -3.62 13.58
CA ILE A 95 1.46 -2.84 12.43
C ILE A 95 2.76 -2.11 12.74
N THR A 96 3.77 -2.39 11.92
CA THR A 96 4.95 -1.55 11.74
C THR A 96 4.99 -1.10 10.28
N LEU A 97 5.16 0.21 10.05
CA LEU A 97 5.21 0.85 8.74
C LEU A 97 6.58 1.48 8.55
N ILE A 98 7.24 1.13 7.44
CA ILE A 98 8.59 1.60 7.12
C ILE A 98 8.59 2.12 5.68
N ASP A 99 9.25 3.27 5.49
CA ASP A 99 9.69 3.71 4.17
C ASP A 99 11.15 3.27 3.96
N TYR A 100 11.33 2.20 3.19
CA TYR A 100 12.64 1.60 2.95
C TYR A 100 13.44 2.41 1.92
N ALA A 101 14.72 2.64 2.23
CA ALA A 101 15.58 3.44 1.38
C ALA A 101 15.97 2.71 0.09
N ASN A 102 16.61 1.53 0.20
CA ASN A 102 17.20 0.86 -0.96
C ASN A 102 17.23 -0.66 -0.92
N THR A 103 17.19 -1.29 0.26
CA THR A 103 17.35 -2.74 0.39
C THR A 103 16.37 -3.30 1.41
N TYR A 104 15.77 -4.44 1.09
CA TYR A 104 14.96 -5.23 2.02
C TYR A 104 15.40 -6.69 1.95
N ALA A 105 15.66 -7.31 3.11
CA ALA A 105 16.09 -8.72 3.21
C ALA A 105 17.25 -9.10 2.26
N GLY A 106 18.22 -8.18 2.09
CA GLY A 106 19.39 -8.38 1.22
C GLY A 106 19.12 -8.24 -0.29
N LYS A 107 17.91 -7.82 -0.68
CA LYS A 107 17.53 -7.55 -2.08
C LYS A 107 17.25 -6.07 -2.28
N THR A 108 17.58 -5.56 -3.46
CA THR A 108 17.26 -4.18 -3.85
C THR A 108 15.74 -3.96 -3.88
N CYS A 109 15.29 -2.85 -3.27
CA CYS A 109 13.90 -2.42 -3.31
C CYS A 109 13.48 -1.94 -4.72
N PRO A 110 12.17 -1.83 -5.01
CA PRO A 110 11.68 -1.33 -6.30
C PRO A 110 12.23 0.03 -6.73
N VAL A 111 12.31 0.99 -5.81
CA VAL A 111 12.81 2.35 -6.07
C VAL A 111 13.95 2.63 -5.10
N PRO A 112 15.16 2.11 -5.37
CA PRO A 112 16.26 2.25 -4.44
C PRO A 112 16.83 3.66 -4.46
N VAL A 113 16.85 4.32 -3.31
CA VAL A 113 17.49 5.63 -3.11
C VAL A 113 18.62 5.46 -2.10
N TYR A 114 19.83 5.83 -2.53
CA TYR A 114 21.05 5.76 -1.72
C TYR A 114 21.42 7.12 -1.14
N VAL A 115 21.13 8.19 -1.89
CA VAL A 115 21.29 9.58 -1.50
C VAL A 115 20.11 10.33 -2.08
N ASP A 116 19.50 11.21 -1.29
CA ASP A 116 18.38 12.05 -1.74
C ASP A 116 18.87 13.28 -2.52
N ASP A 117 17.94 14.07 -3.05
CA ASP A 117 18.26 15.21 -3.93
C ASP A 117 18.83 16.44 -3.18
N GLU A 118 18.92 16.37 -1.84
CA GLU A 118 19.67 17.32 -1.01
C GLU A 118 21.07 16.81 -0.64
N GLY A 119 21.46 15.62 -1.11
CA GLY A 119 22.73 14.99 -0.79
C GLY A 119 22.75 14.26 0.56
N THR A 120 21.60 13.92 1.12
CA THR A 120 21.48 13.18 2.39
C THR A 120 21.58 11.68 2.13
N PRO A 121 22.52 10.95 2.78
CA PRO A 121 22.56 9.49 2.71
C PRO A 121 21.26 8.87 3.22
N SER A 122 20.61 8.07 2.38
CA SER A 122 19.29 7.52 2.66
C SER A 122 19.34 6.33 3.64
N LYS A 123 18.41 6.32 4.59
CA LYS A 123 18.18 5.25 5.57
C LYS A 123 16.71 4.90 5.63
N ASP A 124 16.40 3.71 6.14
CA ASP A 124 15.02 3.30 6.36
C ASP A 124 14.37 4.18 7.43
N THR A 125 13.21 4.74 7.10
CA THR A 125 12.44 5.59 8.01
C THR A 125 11.36 4.74 8.67
N VAL A 126 11.48 4.46 9.98
CA VAL A 126 10.46 3.73 10.73
C VAL A 126 9.37 4.69 11.16
N ILE A 127 8.32 4.79 10.34
CA ILE A 127 7.22 5.75 10.51
C ILE A 127 6.35 5.33 11.69
N ILE A 128 5.83 4.10 11.65
CA ILE A 128 5.05 3.49 12.74
C ILE A 128 5.80 2.26 13.22
N LYS A 129 5.94 2.09 14.53
CA LYS A 129 6.50 0.90 15.15
C LYS A 129 5.55 0.35 16.20
N ASP A 130 5.16 -0.91 16.02
CA ASP A 130 4.30 -1.65 16.95
C ASP A 130 3.04 -0.84 17.33
N GLY A 131 2.35 -0.29 16.32
CA GLY A 131 1.16 0.55 16.50
C GLY A 131 1.40 2.03 16.81
N VAL A 132 2.62 2.41 17.17
CA VAL A 132 2.94 3.77 17.64
C VAL A 132 3.63 4.60 16.57
N LEU A 133 3.14 5.82 16.32
CA LEU A 133 3.80 6.76 15.40
C LEU A 133 5.13 7.23 16.00
N LYS A 134 6.24 7.03 15.28
CA LYS A 134 7.60 7.28 15.76
C LYS A 134 8.34 8.38 15.02
N SER A 135 8.03 8.60 13.76
CA SER A 135 8.74 9.58 12.94
C SER A 135 7.87 10.14 11.83
N PHE A 136 8.28 11.29 11.32
CA PHE A 136 7.87 11.79 10.02
C PHE A 136 9.02 11.62 9.03
N MET A 137 8.71 11.68 7.74
CA MET A 137 9.73 11.80 6.70
C MET A 137 10.15 13.27 6.59
N HIS A 138 11.46 13.51 6.42
CA HIS A 138 12.04 14.85 6.47
C HIS A 138 12.98 15.14 5.31
N ASN A 139 12.99 16.41 4.88
CA ASN A 139 14.15 17.06 4.24
C ASN A 139 15.02 17.73 5.32
N LYS A 140 16.13 18.37 4.94
CA LYS A 140 17.02 19.04 5.91
C LYS A 140 16.34 20.16 6.71
N GLU A 141 15.53 20.98 6.06
CA GLU A 141 14.85 22.12 6.70
C GLU A 141 13.85 21.64 7.76
N SER A 142 12.95 20.72 7.40
CA SER A 142 11.98 20.17 8.35
C SER A 142 12.68 19.36 9.45
N ALA A 143 13.73 18.59 9.14
CA ALA A 143 14.50 17.90 10.16
C ALA A 143 15.07 18.89 11.20
N GLN A 144 15.58 20.03 10.74
CA GLN A 144 16.03 21.10 11.64
C GLN A 144 14.88 21.68 12.46
N HIS A 145 13.71 21.91 11.87
CA HIS A 145 12.53 22.43 12.56
C HIS A 145 12.04 21.48 13.68
N PHE A 146 12.03 20.17 13.41
CA PHE A 146 11.61 19.13 14.35
C PHE A 146 12.75 18.63 15.26
N GLU A 147 13.93 19.26 15.22
CA GLU A 147 15.12 18.90 16.01
C GLU A 147 15.52 17.41 15.85
N THR A 148 15.38 16.88 14.64
CA THR A 148 15.71 15.49 14.28
C THR A 148 16.74 15.44 13.13
N GLN A 149 17.06 14.24 12.64
CA GLN A 149 17.92 14.03 11.48
C GLN A 149 17.08 13.58 10.27
N PRO A 150 17.43 14.01 9.05
CA PRO A 150 16.78 13.52 7.84
C PRO A 150 17.30 12.12 7.47
N ASP A 151 16.39 11.25 7.03
CA ASP A 151 16.69 9.89 6.57
C ASP A 151 16.75 9.78 5.03
N GLY A 152 16.85 10.92 4.34
CA GLY A 152 17.01 10.99 2.89
C GLY A 152 15.69 10.83 2.14
N ASN A 153 14.71 11.70 2.45
CA ASN A 153 13.39 11.74 1.84
C ASN A 153 13.14 12.99 0.96
N ALA A 154 14.13 13.87 0.77
CA ALA A 154 13.98 15.02 -0.13
C ALA A 154 14.18 14.57 -1.59
N ARG A 155 13.10 14.48 -2.38
CA ARG A 155 13.15 13.97 -3.76
C ARG A 155 12.51 14.91 -4.76
N ALA A 156 13.12 15.01 -5.93
CA ALA A 156 12.67 15.74 -7.11
C ALA A 156 12.53 14.78 -8.30
N TYR A 157 11.61 15.05 -9.23
CA TYR A 157 11.48 14.23 -10.43
C TYR A 157 12.51 14.63 -11.51
N ALA A 158 12.65 15.93 -11.77
CA ALA A 158 13.63 16.48 -12.70
C ALA A 158 14.68 17.35 -11.99
N PHE A 159 15.82 17.59 -12.65
CA PHE A 159 16.89 18.44 -12.11
C PHE A 159 16.45 19.90 -11.85
N SER A 160 15.39 20.35 -12.52
CA SER A 160 14.83 21.71 -12.39
C SER A 160 13.71 21.81 -11.36
N ASP A 161 13.31 20.68 -10.80
CA ASP A 161 12.26 20.61 -9.79
C ASP A 161 12.84 20.90 -8.40
N GLU A 162 12.06 21.62 -7.57
CA GLU A 162 12.36 21.73 -6.15
C GLU A 162 12.17 20.36 -5.47
N PRO A 163 13.14 19.86 -4.69
CA PRO A 163 12.96 18.65 -3.90
C PRO A 163 11.83 18.82 -2.88
N LEU A 164 10.94 17.83 -2.83
CA LEU A 164 9.87 17.74 -1.85
C LEU A 164 10.15 16.59 -0.88
N ILE A 165 9.53 16.61 0.31
CA ILE A 165 9.55 15.43 1.19
C ILE A 165 8.66 14.37 0.56
N ARG A 166 9.26 13.23 0.20
CA ARG A 166 8.63 12.13 -0.55
C ARG A 166 9.03 10.76 -0.01
N MET A 167 8.07 9.86 -0.07
CA MET A 167 8.28 8.41 0.09
C MET A 167 9.22 7.82 -0.97
N ARG A 168 9.72 6.62 -0.69
CA ARG A 168 10.57 5.79 -1.56
C ARG A 168 9.93 4.42 -1.76
N ASN A 169 9.93 3.57 -0.73
CA ASN A 169 9.39 2.21 -0.75
C ASN A 169 8.59 1.97 0.53
N THR A 170 7.34 2.38 0.53
CA THR A 170 6.50 2.38 1.74
C THR A 170 5.80 1.05 1.90
N ALA A 171 6.04 0.35 3.02
CA ALA A 171 5.47 -0.97 3.25
C ALA A 171 5.22 -1.30 4.72
N PHE A 172 4.18 -2.10 4.94
CA PHE A 172 3.99 -2.77 6.22
C PHE A 172 4.96 -3.95 6.38
N VAL A 173 5.43 -4.17 7.60
CA VAL A 173 6.29 -5.33 7.92
C VAL A 173 5.45 -6.62 7.95
N PRO A 174 5.94 -7.74 7.38
CA PRO A 174 5.27 -9.03 7.46
C PRO A 174 5.00 -9.50 8.89
N GLY A 175 3.87 -10.17 9.06
CA GLY A 175 3.49 -10.87 10.27
C GLY A 175 3.88 -12.34 10.21
N THR A 176 3.01 -13.20 10.74
CA THR A 176 3.26 -14.64 10.87
C THR A 176 2.08 -15.51 10.42
N SER A 177 1.00 -14.91 9.93
CA SER A 177 -0.18 -15.67 9.51
C SER A 177 0.00 -16.18 8.08
N SER A 178 -0.40 -17.41 7.81
CA SER A 178 -0.61 -17.85 6.43
C SER A 178 -1.92 -17.28 5.87
N LEU A 179 -2.00 -17.13 4.55
CA LEU A 179 -3.23 -16.66 3.90
C LEU A 179 -4.41 -17.61 4.17
N ASP A 180 -4.17 -18.93 4.22
CA ASP A 180 -5.19 -19.93 4.53
C ASP A 180 -5.73 -19.79 5.97
N GLU A 181 -4.88 -19.49 6.96
CA GLU A 181 -5.32 -19.17 8.32
C GLU A 181 -6.16 -17.89 8.36
N MET A 182 -5.75 -16.86 7.61
CA MET A 182 -6.51 -15.62 7.51
C MET A 182 -7.90 -15.88 6.91
N ILE A 183 -7.98 -16.61 5.80
CA ILE A 183 -9.25 -16.95 5.12
C ILE A 183 -10.13 -17.79 6.04
N SER A 184 -9.57 -18.84 6.66
CA SER A 184 -10.32 -19.74 7.56
C SER A 184 -10.85 -19.04 8.82
N SER A 185 -10.24 -17.93 9.23
CA SER A 185 -10.70 -17.13 10.38
C SER A 185 -11.95 -16.27 10.09
N ILE A 186 -12.38 -16.16 8.83
CA ILE A 186 -13.52 -15.34 8.43
C ILE A 186 -14.72 -16.24 8.10
N ASP A 187 -15.79 -16.12 8.88
CA ASP A 187 -17.06 -16.82 8.60
C ASP A 187 -17.85 -16.18 7.45
N ASP A 188 -17.95 -14.85 7.46
CA ASP A 188 -18.54 -14.06 6.38
C ASP A 188 -17.73 -12.78 6.17
N GLY A 189 -17.26 -12.56 4.94
CA GLY A 189 -16.42 -11.43 4.58
C GLY A 189 -15.90 -11.52 3.15
N TYR A 190 -14.78 -10.85 2.88
CA TYR A 190 -14.21 -10.78 1.54
C TYR A 190 -12.69 -10.87 1.54
N TYR A 191 -12.14 -11.46 0.48
CA TYR A 191 -10.73 -11.32 0.13
C TYR A 191 -10.63 -10.38 -1.08
N LEU A 192 -10.10 -9.18 -0.87
CA LEU A 192 -9.97 -8.14 -1.89
C LEU A 192 -8.56 -8.19 -2.46
N THR A 193 -8.43 -8.48 -3.76
CA THR A 193 -7.15 -8.87 -4.37
C THR A 193 -6.55 -7.83 -5.31
N LYS A 194 -7.38 -6.96 -5.89
CA LYS A 194 -6.89 -5.95 -6.83
C LYS A 194 -7.60 -4.63 -6.62
N SER A 195 -6.83 -3.57 -6.46
CA SER A 195 -7.32 -2.19 -6.50
C SER A 195 -7.47 -1.72 -7.96
N SER A 196 -8.28 -0.69 -8.17
CA SER A 196 -8.28 0.10 -9.41
C SER A 196 -7.74 1.50 -9.12
N ASN A 197 -8.57 2.53 -9.26
CA ASN A 197 -8.19 3.90 -8.94
C ASN A 197 -8.55 4.20 -7.49
N GLY A 198 -7.87 5.19 -6.91
CA GLY A 198 -8.05 5.56 -5.52
C GLY A 198 -7.64 6.99 -5.25
N GLN A 199 -8.15 7.53 -4.14
CA GLN A 199 -7.71 8.80 -3.58
C GLN A 199 -7.66 8.67 -2.07
N ALA A 200 -6.67 9.35 -1.47
CA ALA A 200 -6.62 9.62 -0.05
C ALA A 200 -6.20 11.08 0.16
N ASP A 201 -6.52 11.62 1.32
CA ASP A 201 -6.15 12.99 1.67
C ASP A 201 -5.35 13.06 2.98
N SER A 202 -4.94 14.28 3.35
CA SER A 202 -4.15 14.53 4.55
C SER A 202 -4.91 14.32 5.87
N THR A 203 -6.21 14.01 5.81
CA THR A 203 -7.03 13.65 6.98
C THR A 203 -7.08 12.14 7.21
N SER A 204 -6.36 11.35 6.38
CA SER A 204 -6.39 9.89 6.35
C SER A 204 -7.72 9.31 5.84
N GLU A 205 -8.63 10.15 5.34
CA GLU A 205 -9.79 9.68 4.58
C GLU A 205 -9.33 9.09 3.25
N PHE A 206 -9.91 7.96 2.87
CA PHE A 206 -9.61 7.31 1.59
C PHE A 206 -10.85 6.70 0.95
N MET A 207 -10.78 6.58 -0.38
CA MET A 207 -11.69 5.77 -1.18
C MET A 207 -10.92 5.10 -2.31
N PHE A 208 -10.94 3.77 -2.33
CA PHE A 208 -10.27 2.96 -3.34
C PHE A 208 -11.28 2.07 -4.07
N GLY A 209 -11.18 2.00 -5.39
CA GLY A 209 -11.91 1.04 -6.19
C GLY A 209 -11.31 -0.35 -6.06
N ILE A 210 -12.16 -1.37 -6.05
CA ILE A 210 -11.78 -2.78 -6.04
C ILE A 210 -12.09 -3.36 -7.42
N ALA A 211 -11.03 -3.72 -8.14
CA ALA A 211 -11.10 -4.36 -9.45
C ALA A 211 -11.31 -5.88 -9.34
N MET A 212 -10.90 -6.53 -8.25
CA MET A 212 -11.09 -7.98 -8.08
C MET A 212 -11.12 -8.36 -6.61
N GLY A 213 -11.89 -9.41 -6.31
CA GLY A 213 -11.93 -10.04 -5.01
C GLY A 213 -12.88 -11.24 -5.00
N TYR A 214 -13.05 -11.84 -3.83
CA TYR A 214 -13.86 -13.03 -3.60
C TYR A 214 -14.63 -12.88 -2.30
N GLU A 215 -15.84 -13.43 -2.24
CA GLU A 215 -16.50 -13.63 -0.95
C GLU A 215 -15.78 -14.73 -0.17
N ILE A 216 -15.77 -14.62 1.15
CA ILE A 216 -15.36 -15.69 2.07
C ILE A 216 -16.62 -16.16 2.80
N LYS A 217 -16.88 -17.46 2.76
CA LYS A 217 -18.01 -18.11 3.45
C LYS A 217 -17.54 -19.34 4.21
N ASN A 218 -17.83 -19.40 5.51
CA ASN A 218 -17.41 -20.48 6.42
C ASN A 218 -15.91 -20.79 6.31
N GLY A 219 -15.08 -19.75 6.28
CA GLY A 219 -13.63 -19.89 6.20
C GLY A 219 -13.10 -20.37 4.84
N LYS A 220 -13.84 -20.16 3.75
CA LYS A 220 -13.46 -20.61 2.40
C LYS A 220 -13.73 -19.56 1.34
N ILE A 221 -12.85 -19.48 0.35
CA ILE A 221 -13.07 -18.67 -0.85
C ILE A 221 -14.29 -19.18 -1.61
N GLY A 222 -15.22 -18.26 -1.87
CA GLY A 222 -16.45 -18.48 -2.62
C GLY A 222 -16.40 -17.84 -4.00
N ARG A 223 -17.51 -17.24 -4.42
CA ARG A 223 -17.61 -16.59 -5.74
C ARG A 223 -16.77 -15.33 -5.79
N ALA A 224 -16.27 -15.01 -6.98
CA ALA A 224 -15.68 -13.71 -7.24
C ALA A 224 -16.73 -12.59 -7.05
N ILE A 225 -16.26 -11.39 -6.70
CA ILE A 225 -17.09 -10.20 -6.61
C ILE A 225 -16.92 -9.29 -7.82
N LYS A 226 -17.99 -8.57 -8.15
CA LYS A 226 -17.97 -7.46 -9.10
C LYS A 226 -17.27 -6.26 -8.47
N GLU A 227 -17.01 -5.26 -9.32
CA GLU A 227 -16.37 -4.02 -8.88
C GLU A 227 -17.18 -3.36 -7.76
N THR A 228 -16.45 -2.81 -6.81
CA THR A 228 -16.98 -2.07 -5.66
C THR A 228 -15.93 -1.02 -5.25
N THR A 229 -16.19 -0.30 -4.17
CA THR A 229 -15.25 0.61 -3.53
C THR A 229 -15.08 0.23 -2.06
N ILE A 230 -13.91 0.53 -1.50
CA ILE A 230 -13.71 0.57 -0.06
C ILE A 230 -13.43 2.01 0.37
N SER A 231 -13.86 2.38 1.57
CA SER A 231 -13.61 3.72 2.10
C SER A 231 -13.53 3.73 3.63
N GLY A 232 -12.93 4.77 4.18
CA GLY A 232 -12.86 5.00 5.62
C GLY A 232 -11.78 5.99 5.99
N ILE A 233 -11.45 6.02 7.28
CA ILE A 233 -10.27 6.70 7.82
C ILE A 233 -9.20 5.62 8.02
N ALA A 234 -8.05 5.72 7.36
CA ALA A 234 -7.08 4.63 7.32
C ALA A 234 -6.48 4.32 8.70
N PHE A 235 -6.22 5.33 9.53
CA PHE A 235 -5.83 5.07 10.93
C PHE A 235 -6.86 4.20 11.66
N ASP A 236 -8.16 4.46 11.49
CA ASP A 236 -9.20 3.67 12.15
C ASP A 236 -9.36 2.27 11.56
N VAL A 237 -9.22 2.12 10.24
CA VAL A 237 -9.17 0.80 9.59
C VAL A 237 -8.00 -0.01 10.12
N LEU A 238 -6.81 0.59 10.22
CA LEU A 238 -5.59 -0.09 10.68
C LEU A 238 -5.61 -0.42 12.18
N LYS A 239 -6.40 0.27 13.00
CA LYS A 239 -6.70 -0.16 14.39
C LYS A 239 -7.44 -1.50 14.45
N THR A 240 -8.17 -1.85 13.40
CA THR A 240 -8.93 -3.12 13.35
C THR A 240 -8.10 -4.30 12.84
N VAL A 241 -6.83 -4.10 12.50
CA VAL A 241 -5.97 -5.17 12.01
C VAL A 241 -5.66 -6.15 13.13
N ASP A 242 -5.98 -7.43 12.90
CA ASP A 242 -5.80 -8.53 13.85
C ASP A 242 -5.00 -9.72 13.27
N MET A 243 -4.73 -9.75 11.96
CA MET A 243 -3.82 -10.71 11.33
C MET A 243 -3.04 -10.06 10.19
N ILE A 244 -1.78 -10.45 10.04
CA ILE A 244 -0.87 -9.97 9.00
C ILE A 244 -0.15 -11.18 8.40
N SER A 245 -0.16 -11.26 7.07
CA SER A 245 0.49 -12.35 6.35
C SER A 245 2.01 -12.33 6.53
N GLU A 246 2.64 -13.50 6.48
CA GLU A 246 4.10 -13.64 6.44
C GLU A 246 4.73 -13.29 5.09
N GLU A 247 3.94 -13.24 4.01
CA GLU A 247 4.47 -13.04 2.66
C GLU A 247 4.67 -11.56 2.36
N MET A 248 5.90 -11.18 1.99
CA MET A 248 6.21 -9.85 1.50
C MET A 248 6.01 -9.76 -0.01
N SER A 249 5.20 -8.81 -0.46
CA SER A 249 5.10 -8.46 -1.88
C SER A 249 5.46 -6.99 -2.12
N TRP A 250 5.99 -6.71 -3.30
CA TRP A 250 6.37 -5.38 -3.74
C TRP A 250 5.69 -5.04 -5.05
N SER A 251 5.21 -3.81 -5.16
CA SER A 251 4.71 -3.20 -6.39
C SER A 251 5.64 -2.06 -6.81
N ALA A 252 6.10 -2.11 -8.05
CA ALA A 252 7.06 -1.18 -8.66
C ALA A 252 6.43 -0.30 -9.76
N GLY A 253 5.13 -0.44 -10.01
CA GLY A 253 4.46 0.15 -11.17
C GLY A 253 3.80 1.51 -10.95
N GLY A 254 3.91 2.08 -9.74
CA GLY A 254 3.18 3.28 -9.34
C GLY A 254 3.96 4.58 -9.56
N MET A 255 3.23 5.62 -9.98
CA MET A 255 3.69 7.01 -9.91
C MET A 255 2.91 7.73 -8.82
N CYS A 256 3.62 8.35 -7.88
CA CYS A 256 3.03 9.14 -6.82
C CYS A 256 2.99 10.62 -7.21
N GLY A 257 1.83 11.26 -7.04
CA GLY A 257 1.61 12.67 -7.38
C GLY A 257 1.58 13.57 -6.15
N LYS A 258 2.54 14.50 -6.05
CA LYS A 258 2.53 15.59 -5.06
C LYS A 258 3.23 16.80 -5.66
N LYS A 259 2.47 17.68 -6.34
CA LYS A 259 2.97 18.74 -7.26
C LYS A 259 3.83 18.25 -8.45
N GLN A 260 4.46 17.08 -8.31
CA GLN A 260 5.32 16.38 -9.25
C GLN A 260 4.96 14.88 -9.22
N TRP A 261 5.13 14.22 -10.36
CA TRP A 261 5.03 12.76 -10.47
C TRP A 261 6.40 12.15 -10.20
N ILE A 262 6.50 11.17 -9.29
CA ILE A 262 7.77 10.47 -9.03
C ILE A 262 7.52 8.96 -8.88
N PRO A 263 8.45 8.10 -9.34
CA PRO A 263 8.37 6.67 -9.06
C PRO A 263 8.50 6.41 -7.56
N VAL A 264 7.64 5.50 -7.09
CA VAL A 264 7.62 5.00 -5.71
C VAL A 264 7.38 3.49 -5.73
N GLY A 265 7.95 2.81 -4.75
CA GLY A 265 7.59 1.46 -4.38
C GLY A 265 6.50 1.50 -3.31
N MET A 266 5.57 0.55 -3.40
CA MET A 266 4.70 0.21 -2.29
C MET A 266 4.78 -1.30 -2.07
N GLY A 267 4.56 -1.74 -0.84
CA GLY A 267 4.63 -3.17 -0.57
C GLY A 267 4.05 -3.53 0.78
N GLY A 268 4.33 -4.77 1.15
CA GLY A 268 3.89 -5.35 2.39
C GLY A 268 3.16 -6.67 2.21
N PRO A 269 2.68 -7.22 3.33
CA PRO A 269 1.84 -8.41 3.37
C PRO A 269 0.36 -8.10 3.15
N ALA A 270 -0.42 -9.15 2.92
CA ALA A 270 -1.86 -9.08 3.10
C ALA A 270 -2.22 -8.82 4.58
N ILE A 271 -3.28 -8.06 4.83
CA ILE A 271 -3.76 -7.74 6.18
C ILE A 271 -5.24 -8.10 6.33
N LYS A 272 -5.63 -8.60 7.50
CA LYS A 272 -7.03 -8.83 7.86
C LYS A 272 -7.52 -7.64 8.70
N CYS A 273 -8.62 -7.01 8.29
CA CYS A 273 -9.17 -5.82 8.96
C CYS A 273 -10.67 -5.69 8.71
N LYS A 274 -11.27 -4.62 9.22
CA LYS A 274 -12.64 -4.20 8.90
C LYS A 274 -12.62 -2.93 8.05
N VAL A 275 -13.40 -2.91 6.97
CA VAL A 275 -13.52 -1.73 6.09
C VAL A 275 -14.94 -1.58 5.58
N ASN A 276 -15.37 -0.35 5.30
CA ASN A 276 -16.66 -0.12 4.64
C ASN A 276 -16.53 -0.49 3.16
N ILE A 277 -17.43 -1.35 2.69
CA ILE A 277 -17.59 -1.69 1.28
C ILE A 277 -18.79 -0.93 0.71
N GLY A 278 -18.62 -0.35 -0.47
CA GLY A 278 -19.67 0.25 -1.28
C GLY A 278 -20.62 -0.81 -1.81
N GLY A 279 -21.88 -0.73 -1.41
CA GLY A 279 -22.94 -1.52 -2.03
C GLY A 279 -23.15 -1.13 -3.50
N ARG A 280 -24.08 -1.84 -4.14
CA ARG A 280 -24.57 -1.47 -5.46
C ARG A 280 -25.37 -0.17 -5.44
#